data_AF-A0A5W9A2M5-F1
#
_entry.id   AF-A0A5W9A2M5-F1
#
_cell.length_a   1.000
_cell.length_b   1.000
_cell.length_c   1.000
_cell.angle_alpha   90.00
_cell.angle_beta   90.00
_cell.angle_gamma   90.00
#
_symmetry.space_group_name_H-M   'P 1'
#
loop_
_entity.id
_entity.type
_entity.pdbx_description
1 polymer ?
#
loop_
_entity_poly.entity_id
_entity_poly.type
_entity_poly.pdbx_seq_one_letter_code
_entity_poly.pdbx_strand_id
1 'polypeptide(L)' 'MSLILPLEKPALNLRPLLWLLLPLLVLATLFFWPLSLIVEQALRGANGEIGLETFRQVVDSKRFVGALLNTLQIAFFAT' A
#
# COMPACT_ATOMS: atom_id res chain seq x y z
N MET A 1 21.81 42.63 -31.84
CA MET A 1 21.62 42.85 -30.40
C MET A 1 21.00 41.57 -29.83
N SER A 2 21.81 40.66 -29.30
CA SER A 2 21.37 39.33 -28.83
C SER A 2 20.81 39.43 -27.41
N LEU A 3 19.50 39.21 -27.26
CA LEU A 3 18.82 39.10 -25.96
C LEU A 3 19.15 37.74 -25.36
N ILE A 4 20.06 37.73 -24.38
CA ILE A 4 20.32 36.57 -23.53
C ILE A 4 19.21 36.58 -22.47
N LEU A 5 18.19 35.73 -22.64
CA LEU A 5 17.19 35.50 -21.59
C LEU A 5 17.86 34.71 -20.45
N PRO A 6 17.98 35.25 -19.23
CA PRO A 6 18.39 34.43 -18.10
C PRO A 6 17.26 33.45 -17.84
N LEU A 7 17.49 32.18 -18.14
CA LEU A 7 16.58 31.09 -17.79
C LEU A 7 16.65 30.93 -16.27
N GLU A 8 15.87 31.72 -15.52
CA GLU A 8 15.72 31.53 -14.09
C GLU A 8 15.14 30.14 -13.85
N LYS A 9 15.96 29.24 -13.31
CA LYS A 9 15.52 27.93 -12.85
C LYS A 9 14.55 28.17 -11.70
N PRO A 10 13.25 27.83 -11.81
CA PRO A 10 12.32 28.07 -10.72
C PRO A 10 12.81 27.29 -9.50
N ALA A 11 13.13 28.01 -8.42
CA ALA A 11 13.46 27.40 -7.16
C ALA A 11 12.22 26.64 -6.67
N LEU A 12 12.31 25.32 -6.60
CA LEU A 12 11.21 24.47 -6.13
C LEU A 12 10.86 24.88 -4.70
N ASN A 13 9.68 25.48 -4.49
CA ASN A 13 9.24 25.85 -3.16
C ASN A 13 8.76 24.59 -2.42
N LEU A 14 9.64 24.00 -1.60
CA LEU A 14 9.39 22.77 -0.86
C LEU A 14 8.44 22.96 0.34
N ARG A 15 8.21 24.19 0.80
CA ARG A 15 7.37 24.46 1.99
C ARG A 15 5.93 23.94 1.85
N PRO A 16 5.17 24.23 0.78
CA PRO A 16 3.83 23.67 0.61
C PRO A 16 3.85 22.14 0.48
N LEU A 17 4.88 21.59 -0.18
CA LEU A 17 5.02 20.14 -0.34
C LEU A 17 5.29 19.46 1.00
N LEU A 18 6.20 19.98 1.82
CA LEU A 18 6.51 19.45 3.15
C LEU A 18 5.30 19.54 4.09
N TRP A 19 4.51 20.61 3.99
CA TRP A 19 3.28 20.78 4.77
C TRP A 19 2.22 19.74 4.43
N LEU A 20 2.17 19.26 3.18
CA LEU A 20 1.29 18.17 2.76
C LEU A 20 1.90 16.79 3.05
N LEU A 21 3.19 16.60 2.76
CA LEU A 21 3.87 15.32 2.90
C LEU A 21 3.97 14.88 4.35
N LEU A 22 4.19 15.79 5.29
CA LEU A 22 4.32 15.45 6.70
C LEU A 22 3.05 14.80 7.28
N PRO A 23 1.84 15.40 7.19
CA PRO A 23 0.62 14.74 7.64
C PRO A 23 0.30 13.50 6.81
N LEU A 24 0.59 13.50 5.51
CA LEU A 24 0.38 12.32 4.67
C LEU A 24 1.27 11.14 5.10
N LEU A 25 2.52 11.40 5.48
CA LEU A 25 3.44 10.39 6.01
C LEU A 25 2.93 9.84 7.33
N VAL A 26 2.47 10.70 8.24
CA VAL A 26 1.86 10.26 9.50
C VAL A 26 0.67 9.36 9.24
N LEU A 27 -0.26 9.77 8.37
CA LEU A 27 -1.43 8.98 8.01
C LEU A 27 -1.05 7.66 7.33
N ALA A 28 -0.10 7.70 6.39
CA ALA A 28 0.41 6.52 5.72
C ALA A 28 1.01 5.54 6.74
N THR A 29 1.87 6.00 7.65
CA THR A 29 2.46 5.14 8.68
C THR A 29 1.38 4.55 9.58
N LEU A 30 0.44 5.37 10.08
CA LEU A 30 -0.65 4.89 10.96
C LEU A 30 -1.54 3.85 10.26
N PHE A 31 -1.80 4.02 8.97
CA PHE A 31 -2.62 3.10 8.19
C PHE A 31 -1.87 1.83 7.77
N PHE A 32 -0.64 1.97 7.25
CA PHE A 32 0.13 0.87 6.69
C PHE A 32 0.87 0.05 7.76
N TRP A 33 1.22 0.63 8.90
CA TRP A 33 1.87 -0.11 9.99
C TRP A 33 1.08 -1.38 10.40
N PRO A 34 -0.20 -1.30 10.80
CA PRO A 34 -0.96 -2.49 11.14
C PRO A 34 -1.13 -3.46 9.96
N LEU A 35 -1.25 -2.95 8.73
CA LEU A 35 -1.34 -3.80 7.53
C LEU A 35 -0.04 -4.57 7.29
N SER A 36 1.12 -3.96 7.51
CA SER A 36 2.41 -4.64 7.39
C SER A 36 2.56 -5.77 8.40
N LEU A 37 2.02 -5.62 9.61
CA LEU A 37 2.01 -6.69 10.61
C LEU A 37 1.14 -7.87 10.18
N ILE A 38 0.01 -7.61 9.52
CA ILE A 38 -0.85 -8.68 8.96
C ILE A 38 -0.11 -9.42 7.83
N VAL A 39 0.58 -8.69 6.95
CA VAL A 39 1.41 -9.31 5.90
C VAL A 39 2.52 -10.14 6.51
N GLU A 40 3.21 -9.62 7.52
CA GLU A 40 4.25 -10.33 8.25
C GLU A 40 3.71 -11.62 8.88
N GLN A 41 2.53 -11.58 9.50
CA GLN A 41 1.87 -12.76 10.06
C GLN A 41 1.47 -13.77 8.98
N ALA A 42 0.97 -13.31 7.84
CA ALA A 42 0.61 -14.18 6.72
C ALA A 42 1.85 -14.88 6.10
N LEU A 43 3.03 -14.25 6.21
CA LEU A 43 4.31 -14.76 5.74
C LEU A 43 5.12 -15.49 6.83
N ARG A 44 4.65 -15.54 8.08
CA ARG A 44 5.31 -16.29 9.15
C ARG A 44 4.57 -17.62 9.35
N GLY A 45 5.29 -18.72 9.27
CA GLY A 45 4.80 -20.05 9.62
C GLY A 45 4.62 -20.23 11.13
N ALA A 46 4.01 -21.34 11.54
CA ALA A 46 3.68 -21.66 12.94
C ALA A 46 4.87 -21.62 13.91
N ASN A 47 6.08 -21.84 13.41
CA ASN A 47 7.32 -21.90 14.20
C ASN A 47 8.16 -20.61 14.11
N GLY A 48 7.63 -19.54 13.51
CA GLY A 48 8.32 -18.26 13.35
C GLY A 48 9.20 -18.14 12.10
N GLU A 49 9.28 -19.19 11.28
CA GLU A 49 9.97 -19.17 9.98
C GLU A 49 9.25 -18.29 8.96
N ILE A 50 10.00 -17.53 8.17
CA ILE A 50 9.43 -16.75 7.06
C ILE A 50 9.17 -17.70 5.89
N GLY A 51 7.91 -17.85 5.48
CA GLY A 51 7.50 -18.73 4.40
C GLY A 51 6.10 -18.42 3.86
N LEU A 52 5.87 -18.81 2.61
CA LEU A 52 4.59 -18.62 1.91
C LEU A 52 3.61 -19.79 2.11
N GLU A 53 3.96 -20.76 2.95
CA GLU A 53 3.16 -21.99 3.12
C GLU A 53 1.77 -21.70 3.69
N THR A 54 1.69 -20.88 4.74
CA THR A 54 0.41 -20.46 5.33
C THR A 54 -0.44 -19.71 4.32
N PHE A 55 0.17 -18.81 3.54
CA PHE A 55 -0.52 -18.09 2.48
C PHE A 55 -1.04 -19.03 1.38
N ARG A 56 -0.18 -19.96 0.89
CA ARG A 56 -0.58 -20.96 -0.11
C ARG A 56 -1.72 -21.83 0.37
N GLN A 57 -1.67 -22.30 1.62
CA GLN A 57 -2.72 -23.11 2.21
C GLN A 57 -4.09 -22.41 2.17
N VAL A 58 -4.13 -21.10 2.41
CA VAL A 58 -5.36 -20.31 2.35
C VAL A 58 -5.84 -20.15 0.91
N VAL A 59 -4.94 -19.85 -0.04
CA VAL A 59 -5.29 -19.68 -1.46
C VAL A 59 -5.75 -21.00 -2.09
N ASP A 60 -5.14 -22.14 -1.72
CA ASP A 60 -5.52 -23.47 -2.22
C ASP A 60 -6.82 -23.99 -1.58
N SER A 61 -7.32 -23.33 -0.53
CA SER A 61 -8.57 -23.70 0.12
C SER A 61 -9.77 -23.34 -0.76
N LYS A 62 -10.43 -24.37 -1.31
CA LYS A 62 -11.69 -24.23 -2.08
C LYS A 62 -12.77 -23.43 -1.33
N ARG A 63 -12.82 -23.56 0.00
CA ARG A 63 -13.78 -22.82 0.84
C ARG A 63 -13.46 -21.34 0.88
N PHE A 64 -12.18 -20.98 1.03
CA PHE A 64 -11.74 -19.60 1.05
C PHE A 64 -11.97 -18.94 -0.31
N VAL A 65 -11.53 -19.57 -1.40
CA VAL A 65 -11.72 -19.04 -2.76
C VAL A 65 -13.20 -18.89 -3.11
N GLY A 66 -14.04 -19.87 -2.76
CA GLY A 66 -15.49 -19.77 -2.97
C GLY A 66 -16.12 -18.60 -2.22
N ALA A 67 -15.76 -18.40 -0.94
CA ALA A 67 -16.21 -17.26 -0.15
C ALA A 67 -15.70 -15.92 -0.70
N LEU A 68 -14.45 -15.87 -1.15
CA LEU A 68 -13.84 -14.68 -1.75
C LEU A 68 -14.55 -14.28 -3.04
N LEU A 69 -14.80 -15.23 -3.95
CA LEU A 69 -15.52 -14.97 -5.20
C LEU A 69 -16.96 -14.50 -4.93
N ASN A 70 -17.65 -15.13 -3.99
CA ASN A 70 -18.99 -14.69 -3.58
C ASN A 70 -18.97 -13.25 -3.02
N THR A 71 -17.96 -12.90 -2.22
CA THR A 71 -17.81 -11.55 -1.67
C THR A 71 -17.55 -10.52 -2.76
N LEU A 72 -16.67 -10.85 -3.73
CA LEU A 72 -16.41 -10.00 -4.89
C LEU A 72 -17.68 -9.82 -5.74
N GLN A 73 -18.44 -10.89 -5.93
CA GLN A 73 -19.71 -10.85 -6.65
C GLN A 73 -20.69 -9.89 -5.96
N ILE A 74 -20.86 -10.00 -4.63
CA ILE A 74 -21.71 -9.10 -3.85
C ILE A 74 -21.22 -7.65 -3.99
N ALA A 75 -19.92 -7.40 -3.78
CA ALA A 75 -19.36 -6.05 -3.85
C ALA A 75 -19.55 -5.41 -5.23
N PHE A 76 -19.39 -6.18 -6.30
CA PHE A 76 -19.56 -5.70 -7.68
C PHE A 76 -21.02 -5.36 -7.99
N PHE A 77 -21.97 -6.19 -7.58
CA PHE A 77 -23.40 -5.93 -7.83
C PHE A 77 -24.04 -4.94 -6.86
N ALA A 78 -23.39 -4.64 -5.74
CA ALA A 78 -23.86 -3.66 -4.75
C ALA A 78 -23.36 -2.23 -5.00
N THR A 79 -22.46 -2.02 -5.98
CA THR A 79 -21.93 -0.70 -6.38
C THR A 79 -22.70 -0.18 -7.58
#